data_AF-A0A8S0FUN1-F1
#
_entry.id   AF-A0A8S0FUN1-F1
#
_cell.length_a   1.000
_cell.length_b   1.000
_cell.length_c   1.000
_cell.angle_alpha   90.00
_cell.angle_beta   90.00
_cell.angle_gamma   90.00
#
_symmetry.space_group_name_H-M   'P 1'
#
loop_
_entity.id
_entity.type
_entity.pdbx_description
1 polymer ?
#
loop_
_entity_poly.entity_id
_entity_poly.type
_entity_poly.pdbx_seq_one_letter_code
_entity_poly.pdbx_strand_id
1 'polypeptide(L)' 'MAEIKTLHLVPREGMQVSEKPSVVRVRFGDGYEQRRPTGLNARLKTFQAVFRVTDEPTRRWLDEFLPIL' A
#
# COMPACT_ATOMS: atom_id res chain seq x y z
N MET A 1 1.67 8.10 30.87
CA MET A 1 1.52 8.53 29.46
C MET A 1 2.41 7.65 28.62
N ALA A 2 1.90 7.07 27.54
CA ALA A 2 2.76 6.36 26.60
C ALA A 2 3.70 7.37 25.93
N GLU A 3 5.00 7.09 25.90
CA GLU A 3 5.96 7.91 25.17
C GLU A 3 5.67 7.82 23.67
N ILE A 4 5.43 8.95 23.02
CA ILE A 4 5.32 9.01 21.56
C ILE A 4 6.74 8.93 21.00
N LYS A 5 7.04 7.83 20.31
CA LYS A 5 8.32 7.63 19.63
C LYS A 5 8.10 7.67 18.11
N THR A 6 9.06 8.25 17.38
CA THR A 6 8.99 8.40 15.92
C THR A 6 10.04 7.50 15.25
N LEU A 7 9.58 6.64 14.32
CA LEU A 7 10.47 5.80 13.52
C LEU A 7 11.05 6.63 12.36
N HIS A 8 12.35 6.92 12.41
CA HIS A 8 13.07 7.62 11.35
C HIS A 8 13.63 6.65 10.30
N LEU A 9 12.77 5.76 9.78
CA LEU A 9 13.13 4.77 8.77
C LEU A 9 12.61 5.19 7.40
N VAL A 10 13.45 5.07 6.38
CA VAL A 10 13.06 5.34 4.98
C VAL A 10 12.83 4.01 4.27
N PRO A 11 11.69 3.81 3.59
CA PRO A 11 11.48 2.63 2.75
C PRO A 11 12.57 2.50 1.70
N ARG A 12 12.99 1.27 1.44
CA ARG A 12 14.05 0.96 0.48
C ARG A 12 13.58 1.30 -0.94
N GLU A 13 14.50 1.88 -1.71
CA GLU A 13 14.31 2.08 -3.15
C GLU A 13 14.07 0.74 -3.87
N GLY A 14 13.23 0.77 -4.89
CA GLY A 14 12.83 -0.44 -5.63
C GLY A 14 11.89 -1.36 -4.85
N MET A 15 11.30 -0.91 -3.74
CA MET A 15 10.23 -1.67 -3.08
C MET A 15 9.09 -2.00 -4.05
N GLN A 16 8.44 -3.14 -3.85
CA GLN A 16 7.38 -3.58 -4.76
C GLN A 16 6.20 -2.60 -4.71
N VAL A 17 5.81 -2.11 -5.89
CA VAL A 17 4.62 -1.30 -6.06
C VAL A 17 3.70 -2.02 -7.03
N SER A 18 2.46 -2.25 -6.62
CA SER A 18 1.41 -2.77 -7.49
C SER A 18 0.29 -1.75 -7.64
N GLU A 19 -0.40 -1.77 -8.77
CA GLU A 19 -1.62 -1.01 -8.97
C GLU A 19 -2.65 -1.90 -9.66
N LYS A 20 -3.88 -1.88 -9.17
CA LYS A 20 -5.01 -2.55 -9.83
C LYS A 20 -6.02 -1.49 -10.23
N PRO A 21 -6.20 -1.23 -11.54
CA PRO A 21 -7.18 -0.26 -12.00
C PRO A 21 -8.59 -0.63 -11.53
N SER A 22 -9.23 0.27 -10.79
CA SER A 22 -10.62 0.14 -10.40
C SER A 22 -11.50 0.77 -11.46
N VAL A 23 -12.34 -0.05 -12.09
CA VAL A 23 -13.25 0.36 -13.16
C VAL A 23 -14.66 -0.14 -12.90
N VAL A 24 -15.65 0.72 -13.15
CA VAL A 24 -17.05 0.31 -13.28
C VAL A 24 -17.27 -0.06 -14.74
N ARG A 25 -17.91 -1.21 -14.96
CA ARG A 25 -18.25 -1.71 -16.28
C ARG A 25 -19.76 -1.84 -16.40
N VAL A 26 -20.30 -1.36 -17.51
CA VAL A 26 -21.73 -1.50 -17.86
C VAL A 26 -21.80 -2.24 -19.18
N ARG A 27 -22.54 -3.34 -19.20
CA ARG A 27 -22.80 -4.15 -20.41
C ARG A 27 -24.17 -3.80 -20.95
N PHE A 28 -24.26 -3.55 -22.26
CA PHE A 28 -25.51 -3.13 -22.89
C PHE A 28 -26.33 -4.30 -23.46
N GLY A 29 -25.75 -5.50 -23.57
CA GLY A 29 -26.44 -6.72 -24.03
C GLY A 29 -26.37 -6.98 -25.54
N ASP A 30 -25.85 -6.02 -26.30
CA ASP A 30 -25.61 -6.05 -27.75
C ASP A 30 -24.15 -6.38 -28.12
N GLY A 31 -23.37 -6.81 -27.13
CA GLY A 31 -21.93 -7.08 -27.26
C GLY A 31 -21.03 -5.89 -26.92
N TYR A 32 -21.60 -4.70 -26.69
CA TYR A 32 -20.83 -3.54 -26.24
C TYR A 32 -20.73 -3.45 -24.71
N GLU A 33 -19.61 -2.91 -24.25
CA GLU A 33 -19.35 -2.59 -22.84
C GLU A 33 -18.74 -1.19 -22.75
N GLN A 34 -19.22 -0.39 -21.79
CA GLN A 34 -18.60 0.88 -21.42
C GLN A 34 -17.87 0.72 -20.09
N ARG A 35 -16.63 1.25 -20.03
CA ARG A 35 -15.81 1.27 -18.83
C ARG A 35 -15.56 2.71 -18.41
N ARG A 36 -15.68 2.98 -17.12
CA ARG A 36 -15.27 4.26 -16.52
C ARG A 36 -14.41 4.01 -15.27
N PRO A 37 -13.44 4.90 -14.98
CA PRO A 37 -12.70 4.86 -13.72
C PRO A 37 -13.65 4.91 -12.52
N THR A 38 -13.36 4.13 -11.48
CA THR A 38 -14.16 4.15 -10.25
C THR A 38 -13.57 5.12 -9.24
N GLY A 39 -14.32 6.19 -8.94
CA GLY A 39 -13.96 7.14 -7.87
C GLY A 39 -12.69 7.94 -8.15
N LEU A 40 -12.16 8.57 -7.09
CA LEU A 40 -11.01 9.48 -7.17
C LEU A 40 -9.67 8.74 -7.39
N ASN A 41 -9.51 7.55 -6.79
CA ASN A 41 -8.27 6.77 -6.81
C ASN A 41 -8.38 5.51 -7.68
N ALA A 42 -8.84 5.67 -8.92
CA ALA A 42 -9.02 4.55 -9.84
C ALA A 42 -7.72 3.79 -10.17
N ARG A 43 -6.55 4.38 -9.93
CA ARG A 43 -5.22 3.74 -10.03
C ARG A 43 -4.49 3.83 -8.70
N LEU A 44 -5.13 3.35 -7.64
CA LEU A 44 -4.51 3.33 -6.32
C LEU A 44 -3.29 2.41 -6.33
N LYS A 45 -2.15 2.95 -5.91
CA LYS A 45 -0.89 2.22 -5.76
C LYS A 45 -0.84 1.58 -4.38
N THR A 46 -0.49 0.31 -4.34
CA THR A 46 -0.17 -0.44 -3.12
C THR A 46 1.33 -0.61 -3.04
N PHE A 47 1.92 -0.10 -1.97
CA PHE A 47 3.35 -0.19 -1.71
C PHE A 47 3.61 -1.29 -0.69
N GLN A 48 4.55 -2.19 -0.99
CA GLN A 48 5.06 -3.14 -0.02
C GLN A 48 6.34 -2.55 0.57
N ALA A 49 6.19 -1.84 1.70
CA ALA A 49 7.31 -1.16 2.33
C ALA A 49 8.37 -2.16 2.83
N VAL A 50 9.62 -1.94 2.43
CA VAL A 50 10.77 -2.73 2.88
C VAL A 50 11.71 -1.80 3.63
N PHE A 51 11.99 -2.09 4.91
CA PHE A 51 12.92 -1.31 5.72
C PHE A 51 14.19 -2.12 5.97
N ARG A 52 15.35 -1.46 5.87
CA ARG A 52 16.62 -2.07 6.29
C ARG A 52 16.89 -1.62 7.72
N VAL A 53 16.92 -2.58 8.64
CA VAL A 53 17.22 -2.35 10.05
C VAL A 53 18.39 -3.25 10.43
N THR A 54 19.37 -2.69 11.14
CA THR A 54 20.58 -3.42 11.55
C THR A 54 20.60 -3.77 13.03
N ASP A 55 19.83 -3.06 13.85
CA ASP A 55 19.76 -3.27 15.29
C ASP A 55 18.45 -3.94 15.72
N GLU A 56 18.58 -4.86 16.68
CA GLU A 56 17.47 -5.66 17.21
C GLU A 56 16.38 -4.83 17.92
N PRO A 57 16.70 -3.80 18.72
CA PRO A 57 15.67 -2.97 19.36
C PRO A 57 14.77 -2.27 18.35
N THR A 58 15.33 -1.66 17.30
CA THR A 58 14.53 -1.01 16.24
C THR A 58 13.74 -2.03 15.45
N ARG A 59 14.30 -3.22 15.18
CA ARG A 59 13.57 -4.30 14.51
C ARG A 59 12.32 -4.69 15.30
N ARG A 60 12.46 -4.97 16.60
CA ARG A 60 11.33 -5.34 17.45
C ARG A 60 10.28 -4.25 17.52
N TRP A 61 10.72 -3.00 17.62
CA TRP A 61 9.79 -1.88 17.65
C TRP A 61 9.05 -1.70 16.32
N LEU A 62 9.72 -1.93 15.19
CA LEU A 62 9.08 -1.94 13.87
C LEU A 62 8.03 -3.06 13.75
N ASP A 63 8.34 -4.26 14.24
CA ASP A 63 7.42 -5.41 14.25
C ASP A 63 6.19 -5.14 15.14
N GLU A 64 6.36 -4.43 16.27
CA GLU A 64 5.24 -4.00 17.14
C GLU A 64 4.42 -2.89 16.51
N PHE A 65 5.06 -1.94 15.81
CA PHE A 65 4.40 -0.81 15.16
C PHE A 65 3.62 -1.22 13.90
N LEU A 66 4.15 -2.19 13.13
CA LEU A 66 3.53 -2.77 11.94
C LEU A 66 3.33 -4.28 12.15
N PRO A 67 2.36 -4.68 12.99
CA PRO A 67 2.11 -6.09 13.20
C PRO A 67 1.69 -6.75 11.89
N ILE A 68 2.32 -7.87 11.56
CA ILE A 68 1.93 -8.71 10.42
C ILE A 68 0.55 -9.30 10.75
N LEU A 69 -0.47 -8.89 10.00
CA LEU A 69 -1.84 -9.47 10.05
C LEU A 69 -1.91 -10.81 9.31
#